data_AF-A0A2T2UHR8-F1
#
_entry.id   AF-A0A2T2UHR8-F1
#
_cell.length_a   1.000
_cell.length_b   1.000
_cell.length_c   1.000
_cell.angle_alpha   90.00
_cell.angle_beta   90.00
_cell.angle_gamma   90.00
#
_symmetry.space_group_name_H-M   'P 1'
#
loop_
_entity.id
_entity.type
_entity.pdbx_description
1 polymer ?
#
loop_
_entity_poly.entity_id
_entity_poly.type
_entity_poly.pdbx_seq_one_letter_code
_entity_poly.pdbx_strand_id
1 'polypeptide(L)'
;MPLVVIPAVAATWSVDPGRTFILQLAFLVLALADPLASWIGETYGGRDWIAGATVHGSAVIFGVTLVVIGTGLFGGGGWSIERSVAAALSAAVVTTASEAVSRRGWDNVFVVLGVILVLVPLHEVPETAGQIGFALAVGVAFGAATYATRTPGVA
;
A
#
# COMPACT_ATOMS: atom_id res chain seq x y z
N MET A 1 -10.88 2.07 13.91
CA MET A 1 -11.54 1.50 12.72
C MET A 1 -12.66 2.33 12.06
N PRO A 2 -13.50 3.16 12.73
CA PRO A 2 -14.54 3.92 12.00
C PRO A 2 -14.02 5.11 11.18
N LEU A 3 -12.85 5.67 11.54
CA LEU A 3 -12.31 6.89 10.91
C LEU A 3 -11.89 6.73 9.44
N VAL A 4 -11.42 5.55 9.01
CA VAL A 4 -10.98 5.33 7.62
C VAL A 4 -12.16 5.16 6.65
N VAL A 5 -13.32 4.74 7.16
CA VAL A 5 -14.51 4.49 6.34
C VAL A 5 -15.00 5.79 5.70
N ILE A 6 -14.95 6.90 6.42
CA ILE A 6 -15.44 8.21 5.93
C ILE A 6 -14.67 8.66 4.67
N PRO A 7 -13.33 8.82 4.69
CA PRO A 7 -12.59 9.22 3.49
C PRO A 7 -12.63 8.14 2.40
N ALA A 8 -12.63 6.86 2.76
CA ALA A 8 -12.69 5.78 1.79
C ALA A 8 -14.02 5.77 1.02
N VAL A 9 -15.15 5.86 1.72
CA VAL A 9 -16.49 5.96 1.11
C VAL A 9 -16.65 7.25 0.32
N ALA A 10 -16.13 8.38 0.80
CA ALA A 10 -16.16 9.63 0.04
C ALA A 10 -15.41 9.50 -1.30
N ALA A 11 -14.21 8.91 -1.29
CA ALA A 11 -13.36 8.79 -2.47
C ALA A 11 -13.85 7.74 -3.50
N THR A 12 -14.62 6.74 -3.05
CA THR A 12 -14.96 5.58 -3.88
C THR A 12 -16.45 5.40 -4.13
N TRP A 13 -17.34 5.72 -3.18
CA TRP A 13 -18.77 5.45 -3.33
C TRP A 13 -19.59 6.72 -3.55
N SER A 14 -19.30 7.80 -2.81
CA SER A 14 -19.91 9.11 -3.11
C SER A 14 -19.38 9.70 -4.42
N VAL A 15 -18.19 9.25 -4.81
CA VAL A 15 -17.47 9.44 -6.07
C VAL A 15 -18.28 9.11 -7.33
N ASP A 16 -18.38 7.79 -7.48
CA ASP A 16 -18.77 7.07 -8.68
C ASP A 16 -18.94 5.59 -8.28
N PRO A 17 -20.12 4.98 -8.47
CA PRO A 17 -20.34 3.56 -8.17
C PRO A 17 -19.34 2.61 -8.84
N GLY A 18 -18.73 3.01 -9.97
CA GLY A 18 -17.69 2.26 -10.66
C GLY A 18 -16.43 1.97 -9.83
N ARG A 19 -16.20 2.70 -8.73
CA ARG A 19 -15.02 2.52 -7.85
C ARG A 19 -15.29 1.63 -6.65
N THR A 20 -16.49 1.05 -6.54
CA THR A 20 -16.86 0.18 -5.41
C THR A 20 -15.92 -1.02 -5.28
N PHE A 21 -15.44 -1.57 -6.40
CA PHE A 21 -14.47 -2.68 -6.36
C PHE A 21 -13.13 -2.24 -5.75
N ILE A 22 -12.69 -0.99 -5.96
CA ILE A 22 -11.46 -0.44 -5.38
C ILE A 22 -11.60 -0.35 -3.86
N LEU A 23 -12.76 0.09 -3.38
CA LEU A 23 -13.08 0.11 -1.95
C LEU A 23 -13.01 -1.29 -1.34
N GLN A 24 -13.63 -2.27 -1.99
CA GLN A 24 -13.63 -3.66 -1.55
C GLN A 24 -12.20 -4.22 -1.48
N LEU A 25 -11.38 -3.97 -2.51
CA LEU A 25 -9.99 -4.40 -2.53
C LEU A 25 -9.18 -3.73 -1.42
N ALA A 26 -9.35 -2.43 -1.18
CA ALA A 26 -8.63 -1.71 -0.13
C ALA A 26 -8.94 -2.27 1.27
N PHE A 27 -10.21 -2.55 1.56
CA PHE A 27 -10.60 -3.17 2.83
C PHE A 27 -10.23 -4.65 2.92
N LEU A 28 -10.20 -5.38 1.81
CA LEU A 28 -9.73 -6.77 1.78
C LEU A 28 -8.23 -6.87 2.05
N VAL A 29 -7.43 -5.97 1.47
CA VAL A 29 -5.99 -5.85 1.80
C VAL A 29 -5.83 -5.60 3.29
N LEU A 30 -6.54 -4.62 3.85
CA LEU A 30 -6.49 -4.32 5.28
C LEU A 30 -6.86 -5.54 6.15
N ALA A 31 -7.98 -6.19 5.83
CA ALA A 31 -8.51 -7.31 6.61
C ALA A 31 -7.59 -8.53 6.62
N LEU A 32 -6.73 -8.69 5.61
CA LEU A 32 -5.77 -9.78 5.53
C LEU A 32 -4.39 -9.38 6.05
N ALA A 33 -3.93 -8.17 5.71
CA ALA A 33 -2.59 -7.72 6.04
C ALA A 33 -2.39 -7.56 7.54
N ASP A 34 -3.36 -6.99 8.26
CA ASP A 34 -3.23 -6.68 9.69
C ASP A 34 -3.10 -7.97 10.56
N PRO A 35 -3.99 -8.98 10.46
CA PRO A 35 -3.82 -10.22 11.20
C PRO A 35 -2.56 -11.01 10.81
N LEU A 36 -2.21 -11.05 9.51
CA LEU A 36 -1.03 -11.78 9.05
C LEU A 36 0.26 -11.11 9.51
N ALA A 37 0.32 -9.77 9.49
CA ALA A 37 1.48 -9.03 9.96
C ALA A 37 1.68 -9.20 11.47
N SER A 38 0.60 -9.17 12.26
CA SER A 38 0.63 -9.47 13.69
C SER A 38 1.11 -10.90 13.97
N TRP A 39 0.51 -11.89 13.29
CA TRP A 39 0.87 -13.30 13.50
C TRP A 39 2.32 -13.61 13.16
N ILE A 40 2.81 -13.09 12.02
CA ILE A 40 4.20 -13.29 11.59
C ILE A 40 5.16 -12.51 12.50
N GLY A 41 4.79 -11.31 12.96
CA GLY A 41 5.56 -10.53 13.93
C GLY A 41 5.77 -11.26 15.25
N GLU A 42 4.71 -11.90 15.77
CA GLU A 42 4.75 -12.74 16.98
C GLU A 42 5.56 -14.02 16.77
N THR A 43 5.36 -14.69 15.63
CA THR A 43 5.97 -16.00 15.34
C THR A 43 7.47 -15.93 15.11
N TYR A 44 7.92 -14.91 14.37
CA TYR A 44 9.32 -14.82 13.94
C TYR A 44 10.17 -13.89 14.81
N GLY A 45 9.57 -13.09 15.70
CA GLY A 45 10.30 -12.16 16.58
C GLY A 45 11.10 -11.12 15.80
N GLY A 46 10.57 -9.91 15.63
CA GLY A 46 11.20 -8.89 14.79
C GLY A 46 12.08 -7.88 15.55
N ARG A 47 13.28 -7.62 15.03
CA ARG A 47 13.98 -6.34 15.27
C ARG A 47 13.22 -5.24 14.53
N ASP A 48 12.92 -4.15 15.22
CA ASP A 48 12.42 -2.92 14.60
C ASP A 48 13.41 -2.46 13.52
N TRP A 49 12.96 -2.35 12.28
CA TRP A 49 13.76 -1.77 11.19
C TRP A 49 13.74 -0.25 11.26
N ILE A 50 12.58 0.30 11.62
CA ILE A 50 12.32 1.69 11.99
C ILE A 50 11.43 1.65 13.24
N ALA A 51 11.50 2.66 14.11
CA ALA A 51 10.71 2.70 15.34
C ALA A 51 9.21 2.49 15.07
N GLY A 52 8.69 1.30 15.41
CA GLY A 52 7.30 0.89 15.21
C GLY A 52 7.01 0.08 13.94
N ALA A 53 7.98 -0.22 13.09
CA ALA A 53 7.79 -1.04 11.88
C ALA A 53 8.82 -2.18 11.79
N THR A 54 8.33 -3.42 11.66
CA THR A 54 9.17 -4.62 11.51
C THR A 54 9.38 -4.95 10.03
N VAL A 55 10.56 -5.48 9.69
CA VAL A 55 10.88 -5.98 8.34
C VAL A 55 9.83 -7.00 7.89
N HIS A 56 9.47 -7.91 8.80
CA HIS A 56 8.52 -8.98 8.54
C HIS A 56 7.10 -8.45 8.29
N GLY A 57 6.60 -7.52 9.12
CA GLY A 57 5.29 -6.91 8.92
C GLY A 57 5.20 -6.14 7.59
N SER A 58 6.27 -5.43 7.23
CA SER A 58 6.36 -4.70 5.96
C SER A 58 6.32 -5.64 4.74
N ALA A 59 7.02 -6.78 4.81
CA ALA A 59 7.01 -7.80 3.77
C ALA A 59 5.64 -8.48 3.62
N VAL A 60 4.92 -8.68 4.73
CA VAL A 60 3.56 -9.24 4.73
C VAL A 60 2.59 -8.28 4.07
N ILE A 61 2.60 -7.00 4.46
CA ILE A 61 1.75 -5.97 3.84
C ILE A 61 2.04 -5.90 2.34
N PHE A 62 3.32 -5.90 1.95
CA PHE A 62 3.72 -5.88 0.55
C PHE A 62 3.14 -7.08 -0.22
N GLY A 63 3.38 -8.29 0.29
CA GLY A 63 2.94 -9.54 -0.35
C GLY A 63 1.43 -9.66 -0.44
N VAL A 64 0.72 -9.36 0.64
CA VAL A 64 -0.76 -9.38 0.69
C VAL A 64 -1.32 -8.36 -0.29
N THR A 65 -0.82 -7.12 -0.28
CA THR A 65 -1.26 -6.08 -1.22
C THR A 65 -1.05 -6.53 -2.67
N LEU A 66 0.13 -7.06 -2.99
CA LEU A 66 0.47 -7.51 -4.33
C LEU A 66 -0.46 -8.63 -4.83
N VAL A 67 -0.71 -9.64 -4.00
CA VAL A 67 -1.56 -10.79 -4.35
C VAL A 67 -3.03 -10.36 -4.45
N VAL A 68 -3.55 -9.65 -3.47
CA VAL A 68 -4.97 -9.26 -3.42
C VAL A 68 -5.32 -8.29 -4.55
N ILE A 69 -4.49 -7.26 -4.76
CA ILE A 69 -4.72 -6.29 -5.84
C ILE A 69 -4.50 -6.95 -7.20
N GLY A 70 -3.42 -7.71 -7.39
CA GLY A 70 -3.12 -8.36 -8.66
C GLY A 70 -4.22 -9.33 -9.10
N THR A 71 -4.67 -10.20 -8.19
CA THR A 71 -5.74 -11.17 -8.49
C THR A 71 -7.11 -10.49 -8.60
N GLY A 72 -7.40 -9.49 -7.77
CA GLY A 72 -8.65 -8.74 -7.80
C GLY A 72 -8.86 -7.93 -9.08
N LEU A 73 -7.81 -7.25 -9.55
CA LEU A 73 -7.87 -6.45 -10.78
C LEU A 73 -7.94 -7.32 -12.03
N PHE A 74 -7.16 -8.40 -12.08
CA PHE A 74 -7.17 -9.32 -13.22
C PHE A 74 -8.46 -10.14 -13.30
N GLY A 75 -8.87 -10.73 -12.17
CA GLY A 75 -10.02 -11.65 -12.12
C GLY A 75 -11.38 -10.97 -12.02
N GLY A 76 -11.47 -9.80 -11.37
CA GLY A 76 -12.72 -9.10 -11.12
C GLY A 76 -12.84 -7.72 -11.79
N GLY A 77 -11.72 -7.02 -12.00
CA GLY A 77 -11.70 -5.66 -12.54
C GLY A 77 -11.72 -5.57 -14.06
N GLY A 78 -11.41 -6.65 -14.78
CA GLY A 78 -11.29 -6.65 -16.24
C GLY A 78 -10.06 -5.89 -16.76
N TRP A 79 -9.05 -5.68 -15.92
CA TRP A 79 -7.83 -4.97 -16.30
C TRP A 79 -6.89 -5.90 -17.08
N SER A 80 -6.08 -5.34 -17.98
CA SER A 80 -5.01 -6.10 -18.62
C SER A 80 -4.00 -6.59 -17.59
N ILE A 81 -3.29 -7.69 -17.90
CA ILE A 81 -2.25 -8.26 -17.02
C ILE A 81 -1.21 -7.20 -16.66
N GLU A 82 -0.68 -6.49 -17.66
CA GLU A 82 0.35 -5.47 -17.47
C GLU A 82 -0.11 -4.37 -16.52
N ARG A 83 -1.33 -3.86 -16.72
CA ARG A 83 -1.91 -2.81 -15.87
C ARG A 83 -2.18 -3.31 -14.46
N SER A 84 -2.63 -4.55 -14.32
CA SER A 84 -2.88 -5.17 -13.01
C SER A 84 -1.58 -5.36 -12.22
N VAL A 85 -0.51 -5.81 -12.88
CA VAL A 85 0.82 -5.97 -12.28
C VAL A 85 1.38 -4.61 -11.87
N ALA A 86 1.33 -3.61 -12.75
CA ALA A 86 1.81 -2.26 -12.46
C ALA A 86 1.05 -1.62 -11.28
N ALA A 87 -0.28 -1.77 -11.26
CA ALA A 87 -1.12 -1.27 -10.18
C ALA A 87 -0.85 -1.98 -8.86
N ALA A 88 -0.73 -3.31 -8.86
CA ALA A 88 -0.43 -4.11 -7.67
C ALA A 88 0.94 -3.77 -7.08
N LEU A 89 1.98 -3.64 -7.92
CA LEU A 89 3.31 -3.23 -7.48
C LEU A 89 3.30 -1.81 -6.90
N SER A 90 2.65 -0.87 -7.60
CA SER A 90 2.55 0.52 -7.12
C SER A 90 1.82 0.60 -5.79
N ALA A 91 0.69 -0.09 -5.66
CA ALA A 91 -0.08 -0.14 -4.42
C ALA A 91 0.74 -0.77 -3.28
N ALA A 92 1.41 -1.90 -3.53
CA ALA A 92 2.23 -2.58 -2.53
C ALA A 92 3.40 -1.70 -2.04
N VAL A 93 4.08 -0.98 -2.95
CA VAL A 93 5.13 -0.03 -2.56
C VAL A 93 4.57 1.10 -1.70
N VAL A 94 3.44 1.69 -2.11
CA VAL A 94 2.82 2.81 -1.37
C VAL A 94 2.33 2.37 0.00
N THR A 95 1.66 1.22 0.11
CA THR A 95 1.14 0.73 1.40
C THR A 95 2.27 0.37 2.35
N THR A 96 3.32 -0.32 1.88
CA THR A 96 4.50 -0.65 2.69
C THR A 96 5.29 0.60 3.10
N ALA A 97 5.44 1.58 2.21
CA ALA A 97 6.08 2.85 2.57
C ALA A 97 5.26 3.62 3.61
N SER A 98 3.93 3.60 3.46
CA SER A 98 3.04 4.27 4.40
C SER A 98 3.07 3.61 5.77
N GLU A 99 3.17 2.29 5.86
CA GLU A 99 3.40 1.57 7.12
C GLU A 99 4.68 2.07 7.82
N ALA A 100 5.79 2.14 7.09
CA ALA A 100 7.08 2.55 7.64
C ALA A 100 7.10 4.00 8.16
N VAL A 101 6.22 4.86 7.65
CA VAL A 101 6.09 6.27 8.06
C VAL A 101 5.01 6.45 9.13
N SER A 102 4.03 5.55 9.18
CA SER A 102 2.90 5.61 10.10
C SER A 102 3.37 5.44 11.54
N ARG A 103 2.81 6.25 12.44
CA ARG A 103 3.07 6.16 13.88
C ARG A 103 1.77 5.84 14.60
N ARG A 104 1.84 4.94 15.59
CA ARG A 104 0.82 4.74 16.64
C ARG A 104 -0.62 4.54 16.11
N GLY A 105 -0.89 3.36 15.52
CA GLY A 105 -2.26 2.88 15.22
C GLY A 105 -2.97 3.54 14.03
N TRP A 106 -2.22 4.27 13.20
CA TRP A 106 -2.69 4.86 11.94
C TRP A 106 -2.36 4.02 10.71
N ASP A 107 -1.49 3.02 10.85
CA ASP A 107 -1.15 1.98 9.87
C ASP A 107 -2.34 1.58 8.97
N ASN A 108 -3.42 1.16 9.61
CA ASN A 108 -4.62 0.65 8.98
C ASN A 108 -5.36 1.70 8.15
N VAL A 109 -5.31 2.97 8.57
CA VAL A 109 -5.87 4.09 7.81
C VAL A 109 -5.03 4.31 6.54
N PHE A 110 -3.71 4.33 6.71
CA PHE A 110 -2.79 4.61 5.63
C PHE A 110 -2.69 3.48 4.61
N VAL A 111 -2.85 2.23 5.01
CA VAL A 111 -2.93 1.08 4.08
C VAL A 111 -4.12 1.25 3.14
N VAL A 112 -5.32 1.52 3.68
CA VAL A 112 -6.53 1.72 2.85
C VAL A 112 -6.38 2.94 1.94
N LEU A 113 -5.90 4.06 2.47
CA LEU A 113 -5.68 5.27 1.67
C LEU A 113 -4.60 5.05 0.60
N GLY A 114 -3.54 4.32 0.90
CA GLY A 114 -2.47 3.99 -0.04
C GLY A 114 -2.99 3.20 -1.24
N VAL A 115 -3.87 2.21 -1.00
CA VAL A 115 -4.54 1.47 -2.09
C VAL A 115 -5.43 2.41 -2.91
N ILE A 116 -6.27 3.22 -2.27
CA ILE A 116 -7.21 4.12 -2.96
C ILE A 116 -6.46 5.17 -3.80
N LEU A 117 -5.41 5.79 -3.24
CA LEU A 117 -4.60 6.81 -3.91
C LEU A 117 -3.89 6.29 -5.16
N VAL A 118 -3.58 4.99 -5.21
CA VAL A 118 -3.00 4.37 -6.40
C VAL A 118 -4.09 3.95 -7.39
N LEU A 119 -5.10 3.23 -6.91
CA LEU A 119 -6.06 2.57 -7.81
C LEU A 119 -7.08 3.53 -8.42
N VAL A 120 -7.51 4.57 -7.70
CA VAL A 120 -8.52 5.51 -8.22
C VAL A 120 -7.99 6.31 -9.43
N PRO A 121 -6.81 6.98 -9.37
CA PRO A 121 -6.28 7.68 -10.53
C PRO A 121 -5.97 6.74 -11.70
N LEU A 122 -5.43 5.56 -11.39
CA LEU A 122 -5.19 4.54 -12.41
C LEU A 122 -6.48 4.10 -13.07
N HIS A 123 -7.58 3.99 -12.35
CA HIS A 123 -8.88 3.59 -12.88
C HIS A 123 -9.46 4.67 -13.80
N GLU A 124 -9.47 5.93 -13.34
CA GLU A 124 -10.05 7.06 -14.06
C GLU A 124 -9.24 7.49 -15.28
N VAL A 125 -7.92 7.55 -15.14
CA VAL A 125 -7.00 8.03 -16.17
C VAL A 125 -5.87 7.02 -16.31
N PRO A 126 -6.06 5.96 -17.13
CA PRO A 126 -5.08 4.87 -17.26
C PRO A 126 -3.67 5.34 -17.62
N GLU A 127 -3.57 6.46 -18.32
CA GLU A 127 -2.30 7.06 -18.77
C GLU A 127 -1.46 7.62 -17.62
N THR A 128 -2.04 7.80 -16.41
CA THR A 128 -1.33 8.21 -15.20
C THR A 128 -0.38 7.14 -14.66
N ALA A 129 -0.44 5.90 -15.17
CA ALA A 129 0.44 4.81 -14.73
C ALA A 129 1.93 5.18 -14.84
N GLY A 130 2.34 5.83 -15.93
CA GLY A 130 3.71 6.31 -16.11
C GLY A 130 4.10 7.39 -15.10
N GLN A 131 3.17 8.29 -14.76
CA GLN A 131 3.39 9.36 -13.79
C GLN A 131 3.54 8.81 -12.36
N ILE A 132 2.69 7.85 -11.98
CA ILE A 132 2.78 7.16 -10.69
C ILE A 132 4.09 6.38 -10.61
N GLY A 133 4.43 5.62 -11.64
CA GLY A 133 5.70 4.89 -11.71
C GLY A 133 6.92 5.81 -11.57
N PHE A 134 6.92 6.94 -12.28
CA PHE A 134 7.97 7.95 -12.18
C PHE A 134 8.06 8.57 -10.78
N ALA A 135 6.92 8.95 -10.19
CA ALA A 135 6.87 9.52 -8.84
C ALA A 135 7.40 8.53 -7.80
N LEU A 136 7.06 7.25 -7.91
CA LEU A 136 7.59 6.19 -7.06
C LEU A 136 9.09 6.01 -7.24
N ALA A 137 9.58 5.98 -8.48
CA ALA A 137 11.01 5.86 -8.77
C ALA A 137 11.82 7.02 -8.16
N VAL A 138 11.32 8.26 -8.30
CA VAL A 138 11.93 9.45 -7.68
C VAL A 138 11.90 9.36 -6.15
N GLY A 139 10.76 8.95 -5.56
CA GLY A 139 10.63 8.79 -4.11
C GLY A 139 11.57 7.73 -3.55
N VAL A 140 11.70 6.58 -4.21
CA VAL A 140 12.64 5.50 -3.84
C VAL A 140 14.08 5.98 -3.98
N ALA A 141 14.43 6.64 -5.09
CA ALA A 141 15.78 7.17 -5.29
C ALA A 141 16.16 8.19 -4.22
N PHE A 142 15.25 9.10 -3.87
CA PHE A 142 15.43 10.05 -2.79
C PHE A 142 15.59 9.35 -1.42
N GLY A 143 14.73 8.39 -1.11
CA GLY A 143 14.83 7.58 0.11
C GLY A 143 16.17 6.84 0.22
N ALA A 144 16.62 6.22 -0.88
CA ALA A 144 17.91 5.53 -0.93
C ALA A 144 19.09 6.50 -0.77
N ALA A 145 19.04 7.66 -1.44
CA ALA A 145 20.08 8.69 -1.32
C ALA A 145 20.19 9.21 0.12
N THR A 146 19.06 9.54 0.75
CA THR A 146 19.06 10.01 2.15
C THR A 146 19.59 8.94 3.11
N TYR A 147 19.23 7.67 2.91
CA TYR A 147 19.77 6.56 3.69
C TYR A 147 21.28 6.39 3.51
N ALA A 148 21.79 6.47 2.27
CA ALA A 148 23.21 6.37 1.99
C ALA A 148 24.02 7.54 2.57
N THR A 149 23.43 8.73 2.68
CA THR A 149 24.08 9.91 3.29
C THR A 149 24.01 9.95 4.82
N ARG A 150 23.28 9.03 5.48
CA ARG A 150 23.42 8.85 6.92
C ARG A 150 24.79 8.24 7.19
N THR A 151 25.76 9.09 7.52
CA THR A 151 27.02 8.65 8.11
C THR A 151 26.69 7.83 9.37
N PRO A 152 27.25 6.61 9.53
CA PRO A 152 27.23 5.93 10.81
C PRO A 152 28.09 6.76 11.77
N GLY A 153 27.44 7.69 12.47
CA GLY A 153 28.06 8.50 13.51
C GLY A 153 28.37 7.62 14.72
N VAL A 154 29.67 7.32 14.86
CA VAL A 154 30.44 7.16 16.10
C VAL A 154 29.58 7.10 17.38
N ALA A 155 29.41 5.89 17.90
CA ALA A 155 29.13 5.65 19.32
C ALA A 155 30.46 5.47 20.06
#